data_AF-A0A8J9X6S7-F1
#
_entry.id   AF-A0A8J9X6S7-F1
#
_cell.length_a   1.000
_cell.length_b   1.000
_cell.length_c   1.000
_cell.angle_alpha   90.00
_cell.angle_beta   90.00
_cell.angle_gamma   90.00
#
_symmetry.space_group_name_H-M   'P 1'
#
loop_
_entity.id
_entity.type
_entity.pdbx_description
1 polymer ?
#
loop_
_entity_poly.entity_id
_entity_poly.type
_entity_poly.pdbx_seq_one_letter_code
_entity_poly.pdbx_strand_id
1 'polypeptide(L)' 'RLLKEVNYYQKEVQENEVKLQQMKDDNRDPYDVKKFAEVLDESYMMVPDSEARLAQAVHELRDFLEE' A
#
# COMPACT_ATOMS: atom_id res chain seq x y z
N ARG A 1 14.64 -2.70 6.99
CA ARG A 1 13.78 -1.49 7.15
C ARG A 1 12.78 -1.41 6.00
N LEU A 2 13.22 -1.28 4.75
CA LEU A 2 12.36 -1.13 3.57
C LEU A 2 11.34 -2.26 3.39
N LEU A 3 11.72 -3.51 3.65
CA LEU A 3 10.76 -4.63 3.63
C LEU A 3 9.61 -4.44 4.65
N LYS A 4 9.89 -3.88 5.83
CA LYS A 4 8.83 -3.60 6.81
C LYS A 4 7.92 -2.47 6.35
N GLU A 5 8.46 -1.49 5.62
CA GLU A 5 7.73 -0.37 5.04
C GLU A 5 6.79 -0.84 3.92
N VAL A 6 7.28 -1.65 2.98
CA VAL A 6 6.46 -2.30 1.94
C VAL A 6 5.33 -3.11 2.57
N ASN A 7 5.65 -3.98 3.54
CA ASN A 7 4.64 -4.80 4.20
C ASN A 7 3.61 -3.96 4.96
N TYR A 8 4.01 -2.81 5.51
CA TYR A 8 3.09 -1.90 6.19
C TYR A 8 2.08 -1.30 5.20
N TYR A 9 2.55 -0.75 4.08
CA TYR A 9 1.67 -0.16 3.07
C TYR A 9 0.76 -1.20 2.40
N GLN A 10 1.28 -2.39 2.10
CA GLN A 10 0.45 -3.49 1.56
C GLN A 10 -0.65 -3.89 2.56
N LYS A 11 -0.34 -3.95 3.85
CA LYS A 11 -1.32 -4.26 4.89
C LYS A 11 -2.37 -3.15 5.03
N GLU A 12 -1.96 -1.89 5.00
CA GLU A 12 -2.87 -0.74 5.04
C GLU A 12 -3.85 -0.76 3.86
N VAL A 13 -3.36 -1.04 2.65
CA VAL A 13 -4.21 -1.21 1.46
C VAL A 13 -5.24 -2.32 1.68
N GLN A 14 -4.82 -3.50 2.14
CA GLN A 14 -5.74 -4.61 2.41
C GLN A 14 -6.80 -4.28 3.47
N GLU A 15 -6.41 -3.61 4.56
CA GLU A 15 -7.34 -3.19 5.61
C GLU A 15 -8.35 -2.15 5.08
N ASN A 16 -7.89 -1.22 4.25
CA ASN A 16 -8.74 -0.21 3.62
C ASN A 16 -9.66 -0.82 2.55
N GLU A 17 -9.23 -1.80 1.76
CA GLU A 17 -10.09 -2.55 0.83
C GLU A 17 -11.25 -3.24 1.57
N VAL A 18 -10.94 -3.95 2.66
CA VAL A 18 -11.95 -4.64 3.49
C VAL A 18 -12.92 -3.62 4.07
N LYS A 19 -12.41 -2.51 4.60
CA LYS A 19 -13.26 -1.44 5.16
C LYS A 19 -14.15 -0.80 4.10
N LEU A 20 -13.64 -0.53 2.89
CA LEU A 20 -14.42 0.02 1.80
C LEU A 20 -15.55 -0.94 1.39
N GLN A 21 -15.26 -2.25 1.35
CA GLN A 21 -16.28 -3.26 1.07
C GLN A 21 -17.35 -3.29 2.17
N GLN A 22 -16.96 -3.28 3.45
CA GLN A 22 -17.90 -3.18 4.57
C GLN A 22 -18.78 -1.93 4.48
N MET A 23 -18.23 -0.78 4.11
CA MET A 23 -19.02 0.45 3.93
C MET A 23 -20.07 0.33 2.82
N LYS A 24 -19.76 -0.41 1.74
CA LYS A 24 -20.72 -0.71 0.67
C LYS A 24 -21.80 -1.69 1.14
N ASP A 25 -21.40 -2.74 1.87
CA ASP A 25 -22.32 -3.76 2.39
C ASP A 25 -23.28 -3.18 3.44
N ASP A 26 -22.80 -2.25 4.26
CA ASP A 26 -23.57 -1.49 5.25
C ASP A 26 -24.54 -0.46 4.61
N ASN A 27 -24.55 -0.30 3.28
CA ASN A 27 -25.26 0.77 2.56
C ASN A 27 -25.01 2.17 3.15
N ARG A 28 -23.73 2.48 3.46
CA ARG A 28 -23.36 3.82 3.92
C ARG A 28 -23.60 4.87 2.84
N ASP A 29 -23.57 6.12 3.26
CA ASP A 29 -23.75 7.26 2.37
C ASP A 29 -22.78 7.18 1.16
N PRO A 30 -23.27 7.32 -0.09
CA PRO A 30 -22.43 7.22 -1.28
C PRO A 30 -21.27 8.23 -1.32
N TYR A 31 -21.44 9.41 -0.73
CA TYR A 31 -20.36 10.41 -0.61
C TYR A 31 -19.25 9.91 0.31
N ASP A 32 -19.61 9.32 1.45
CA ASP A 32 -18.63 8.74 2.38
C ASP A 32 -17.87 7.56 1.76
N VAL A 33 -18.58 6.68 1.04
CA VAL A 33 -17.96 5.55 0.31
C VAL A 33 -17.00 6.07 -0.76
N LYS A 34 -17.41 7.07 -1.55
CA LYS A 34 -16.55 7.66 -2.58
C LYS A 34 -15.32 8.32 -1.98
N LYS A 35 -15.50 9.11 -0.92
CA LYS A 35 -14.39 9.78 -0.25
C LYS A 35 -13.40 8.78 0.36
N PHE A 36 -13.90 7.68 0.91
CA PHE A 36 -13.02 6.63 1.43
C PHE A 36 -12.29 5.89 0.31
N ALA A 37 -12.90 5.70 -0.86
CA ALA A 37 -12.21 5.15 -2.03
C ALA A 37 -11.07 6.05 -2.53
N GLU A 38 -11.27 7.38 -2.52
CA GLU A 38 -10.20 8.34 -2.86
C GLU A 38 -9.00 8.22 -1.90
N VAL A 39 -9.25 8.00 -0.61
CA VAL A 39 -8.18 7.73 0.39
C VAL A 39 -7.47 6.40 0.12
N LEU A 40 -8.20 5.35 -0.27
CA LEU A 40 -7.60 4.07 -0.65
C LEU A 40 -6.71 4.20 -1.90
N ASP A 41 -7.12 5.00 -2.88
CA ASP A 41 -6.31 5.31 -4.06
C ASP A 41 -4.97 5.97 -3.68
N GLU A 42 -4.96 6.86 -2.69
CA GLU A 42 -3.72 7.42 -2.13
C GLU A 42 -2.83 6.35 -1.50
N SER A 43 -3.40 5.39 -0.76
CA SER A 43 -2.65 4.26 -0.19
C SER A 43 -2.02 3.38 -1.28
N TYR A 44 -2.72 3.13 -2.39
CA TYR A 44 -2.15 2.36 -3.51
C TYR A 44 -0.93 3.04 -4.13
N MET A 45 -0.91 4.37 -4.19
CA MET A 45 0.22 5.12 -4.78
C MET A 45 1.52 4.94 -3.97
N MET A 46 1.45 4.59 -2.69
CA MET A 46 2.63 4.42 -1.83
C MET A 46 3.35 3.07 -2.02
N VAL A 47 2.61 2.03 -2.42
CA VAL A 47 3.17 0.67 -2.56
C VAL A 47 4.26 0.61 -3.63
N PRO A 48 4.05 1.09 -4.88
CA PRO A 48 5.06 1.01 -5.93
C PRO A 48 6.39 1.70 -5.59
N ASP A 49 6.33 2.89 -4.97
CA ASP A 49 7.55 3.63 -4.58
C ASP A 49 8.34 2.86 -3.51
N SER A 50 7.65 2.33 -2.50
CA SER A 50 8.29 1.55 -1.45
C SER A 50 8.91 0.25 -1.97
N GLU A 51 8.25 -0.42 -2.93
CA GLU A 51 8.76 -1.62 -3.60
C GLU A 51 9.97 -1.31 -4.48
N ALA A 52 9.94 -0.20 -5.23
CA ALA A 52 11.07 0.26 -6.03
C ALA A 52 12.30 0.57 -5.15
N ARG A 53 12.10 1.28 -4.03
CA ARG A 53 13.18 1.55 -3.06
C ARG A 53 13.76 0.26 -2.45
N LEU A 54 12.92 -0.72 -2.14
CA LEU A 54 13.36 -2.03 -1.66
C LEU A 54 14.18 -2.76 -2.72
N ALA A 55 13.69 -2.82 -3.96
CA ALA A 55 14.36 -3.50 -5.06
C ALA A 55 15.75 -2.91 -5.33
N GLN A 56 15.85 -1.58 -5.36
CA GLN A 56 17.12 -0.87 -5.53
C GLN A 56 18.10 -1.20 -4.40
N ALA A 57 17.67 -1.15 -3.14
CA ALA A 57 18.54 -1.47 -2.00
C ALA A 57 18.98 -2.94 -1.99
N VAL A 58 18.15 -3.86 -2.49
CA VAL A 58 18.52 -5.27 -2.64
C VAL A 58 19.55 -5.44 -3.76
N HIS A 59 19.40 -4.71 -4.87
CA HIS A 59 20.37 -4.70 -5.96
C HIS A 59 21.73 -4.21 -5.47
N GLU A 60 21.79 -3.05 -4.83
CA GLU A 60 23.02 -2.47 -4.28
C GLU A 60 23.72 -3.41 -3.28
N LEU A 61 22.95 -4.10 -2.43
CA LEU A 61 23.52 -5.07 -1.50
C LEU A 61 24.08 -6.30 -2.21
N ARG A 62 23.47 -6.75 -3.31
CA ARG A 62 23.99 -7.87 -4.11
C ARG A 62 25.27 -7.49 -4.80
N ASP A 63 25.30 -6.34 -5.46
CA ASP A 63 26.49 -5.82 -6.13
C ASP A 63 27.67 -5.75 -5.16
N PHE A 64 27.44 -5.22 -3.94
CA PHE A 64 28.46 -5.14 -2.90
C PHE A 64 28.98 -6.51 -2.41
N LEU A 65 28.17 -7.57 -2.48
CA LEU A 65 28.56 -8.92 -2.07
C LEU A 65 29.26 -9.70 -3.19
N GLU A 66 29.09 -9.27 -4.45
CA GLU A 66 29.73 -9.86 -5.63
C GLU A 66 31.08 -9.20 -5.97
N GLU A 67 31.40 -8.05 -5.37
CA GLU A 67 32.75 -7.44 -5.29
C GLU A 67 33.66 -8.12 -4.25
#